data_AF-A0A800F1H3-F1
#
_entry.id   AF-A0A800F1H3-F1
#
_cell.length_a   1.000
_cell.length_b   1.000
_cell.length_c   1.000
_cell.angle_alpha   90.00
_cell.angle_beta   90.00
_cell.angle_gamma   90.00
#
_symmetry.space_group_name_H-M   'P 1'
#
loop_
_entity.id
_entity.type
_entity.pdbx_description
1 polymer ?
#
loop_
_entity_poly.entity_id
_entity_poly.type
_entity_poly.pdbx_seq_one_letter_code
_entity_poly.pdbx_strand_id
1 'polypeptide(L)'
;MSHTKYSLSFLFIGISALVSAQSFVSTAAQNKNVVLEEYTGIYCTYCPDGHKIAQNLQSANPNDVFVINIHTGSYASPGAGEP
;
A
#
# COMPACT_ATOMS: atom_id res chain seq x y z
N MET A 1 56.24 13.64 7.77
CA MET A 1 55.57 12.36 7.40
C MET A 1 54.39 11.97 8.32
N SER A 2 54.16 12.60 9.48
CA SER A 2 53.00 12.31 10.35
C SER A 2 51.72 13.06 9.93
N HIS A 3 51.82 14.32 9.49
CA HIS A 3 50.67 15.14 9.08
C HIS A 3 49.85 14.54 7.92
N THR A 4 50.51 13.93 6.94
CA THR A 4 49.86 13.25 5.80
C THR A 4 49.05 12.03 6.24
N LYS A 5 49.47 11.34 7.32
CA LYS A 5 48.75 10.17 7.86
C LYS A 5 47.45 10.57 8.54
N TYR A 6 47.48 11.62 9.36
CA TYR A 6 46.28 12.15 10.00
C TYR A 6 45.31 12.75 8.97
N SER A 7 45.82 13.43 7.94
CA SER A 7 45.01 13.99 6.86
C SER A 7 44.26 12.90 6.07
N LEU A 8 44.91 11.76 5.79
CA LEU A 8 44.26 10.65 5.09
C LEU A 8 43.21 9.94 5.96
N SER A 9 43.45 9.84 7.27
CA SER A 9 42.47 9.28 8.23
C SER A 9 41.22 10.17 8.39
N PHE A 10 41.38 11.51 8.40
CA PHE A 10 40.24 12.44 8.43
C PHE A 10 39.40 12.39 7.16
N LEU A 11 40.04 12.21 5.99
CA LEU A 11 39.33 12.04 4.72
C LEU A 11 38.49 10.76 4.70
N PHE A 12 39.01 9.66 5.25
CA PHE A 12 38.31 8.38 5.29
C PHE A 12 37.07 8.40 6.19
N ILE A 13 37.11 9.12 7.32
CA ILE A 13 35.97 9.32 8.23
C ILE A 13 34.90 10.22 7.61
N GLY A 14 35.29 11.24 6.83
CA GLY A 14 34.34 12.10 6.12
C GLY A 14 33.55 11.38 5.03
N ILE A 15 34.17 10.41 4.34
CA ILE A 15 33.53 9.64 3.27
C ILE A 15 32.49 8.66 3.81
N SER A 16 32.74 8.02 4.96
CA SER A 16 31.80 7.06 5.57
C SER A 16 30.52 7.74 6.12
N ALA A 17 30.57 9.01 6.51
CA ALA A 17 29.38 9.77 6.89
C ALA A 17 28.42 10.06 5.72
N LEU A 18 28.93 10.09 4.48
CA LEU A 18 28.13 10.32 3.26
C LEU A 18 27.41 9.06 2.77
N VAL A 19 27.90 7.86 3.13
CA VAL A 19 27.33 6.57 2.70
C VAL A 19 26.03 6.23 3.45
N SER A 20 25.81 6.78 4.64
CA SER A 20 24.64 6.47 5.50
C SER A 20 23.37 7.27 5.17
N ALA A 21 23.32 8.00 4.04
CA ALA A 21 22.21 8.89 3.67
C ALA A 21 21.21 8.29 2.64
N GLN A 22 21.27 6.98 2.36
CA GLN A 22 20.37 6.36 1.40
C GLN A 22 18.97 6.14 2.03
N SER A 23 17.93 6.75 1.45
CA SER A 23 16.52 6.53 1.84
C SER A 23 16.12 5.09 1.54
N PHE A 24 15.60 4.36 2.53
CA PHE A 24 15.02 3.01 2.38
C PHE A 24 13.67 3.02 1.64
N VAL A 25 13.16 4.20 1.30
CA VAL A 25 11.92 4.41 0.55
C VAL A 25 12.25 5.12 -0.76
N SER A 26 11.59 4.71 -1.85
CA SER A 26 11.65 5.41 -3.12
C SER A 26 11.08 6.82 -3.00
N THR A 27 11.77 7.81 -3.58
CA THR A 27 11.26 9.18 -3.76
C THR A 27 10.82 9.45 -5.20
N ALA A 28 10.89 8.45 -6.07
CA ALA A 28 10.39 8.57 -7.44
C ALA A 28 8.87 8.76 -7.41
N ALA A 29 8.36 9.63 -8.28
CA ALA A 29 6.92 9.80 -8.44
C ALA A 29 6.30 8.47 -8.93
N GLN A 30 5.23 8.03 -8.25
CA GLN A 30 4.47 6.84 -8.59
C GLN A 30 2.98 7.12 -8.42
N ASN A 31 2.15 6.33 -9.09
CA ASN A 31 0.69 6.37 -8.88
C ASN A 31 0.37 6.00 -7.43
N LYS A 32 -0.77 6.51 -6.94
CA LYS A 32 -1.22 6.22 -5.58
C LYS A 32 -1.92 4.88 -5.53
N ASN A 33 -1.69 4.17 -4.44
CA ASN A 33 -2.50 3.02 -4.07
C ASN A 33 -3.83 3.49 -3.47
N VAL A 34 -4.89 2.75 -3.71
CA VAL A 34 -6.26 3.00 -3.26
C VAL A 34 -6.76 1.79 -2.48
N VAL A 35 -7.33 2.05 -1.31
CA VAL A 35 -8.13 1.07 -0.56
C VAL A 35 -9.60 1.45 -0.73
N LEU A 36 -10.39 0.54 -1.31
CA LEU A 36 -11.82 0.70 -1.52
C LEU A 36 -12.59 -0.20 -0.54
N GLU A 37 -13.24 0.41 0.44
CA GLU A 37 -14.08 -0.29 1.40
C GLU A 37 -15.54 -0.29 0.90
N GLU A 38 -16.06 -1.48 0.62
CA GLU A 38 -17.43 -1.68 0.16
C GLU A 38 -18.30 -2.21 1.30
N TYR A 39 -19.19 -1.36 1.82
CA TYR A 39 -20.20 -1.80 2.79
C TYR A 39 -21.34 -2.53 2.07
N THR A 40 -21.49 -3.82 2.36
CA THR A 40 -22.33 -4.75 1.61
C THR A 40 -23.15 -5.68 2.53
N GLY A 41 -23.97 -6.55 1.94
CA GLY A 41 -24.75 -7.55 2.63
C GLY A 41 -25.37 -8.57 1.68
N ILE A 42 -25.59 -9.80 2.16
CA ILE A 42 -26.13 -10.91 1.36
C ILE A 42 -27.53 -10.62 0.78
N TYR A 43 -28.34 -9.81 1.46
CA TYR A 43 -29.68 -9.41 1.01
C TYR A 43 -29.72 -8.02 0.35
N CYS A 44 -28.57 -7.41 0.09
CA CYS A 44 -28.50 -6.10 -0.53
C CYS A 44 -28.70 -6.21 -2.05
N THR A 45 -29.84 -5.72 -2.55
CA THR A 45 -30.23 -5.84 -3.97
C THR A 45 -29.23 -5.21 -4.95
N TYR A 46 -28.59 -4.10 -4.57
CA TYR A 46 -27.67 -3.36 -5.45
C TYR A 46 -26.18 -3.68 -5.22
N CYS A 47 -25.86 -4.43 -4.17
CA CYS A 47 -24.48 -4.77 -3.85
C CYS A 47 -23.78 -5.62 -4.94
N PRO A 48 -24.46 -6.52 -5.68
CA PRO A 48 -23.83 -7.19 -6.82
C PRO A 48 -23.29 -6.24 -7.91
N ASP A 49 -23.99 -5.13 -8.18
CA ASP A 49 -23.51 -4.11 -9.12
C ASP A 49 -22.32 -3.34 -8.54
N GLY A 50 -22.35 -3.06 -7.23
CA GLY A 50 -21.22 -2.50 -6.48
C GLY A 50 -19.97 -3.37 -6.59
N HIS A 51 -20.11 -4.67 -6.29
CA HIS A 51 -19.04 -5.67 -6.42
C HIS A 51 -18.45 -5.70 -7.83
N LYS A 52 -19.29 -5.61 -8.88
CA LYS A 52 -18.81 -5.59 -10.26
C LYS A 52 -17.97 -4.36 -10.56
N ILE A 53 -18.37 -3.18 -10.08
CA ILE A 53 -17.60 -1.94 -10.26
C ILE A 53 -16.27 -2.03 -9.49
N ALA A 54 -16.31 -2.45 -8.22
CA ALA A 54 -15.11 -2.61 -7.39
C ALA A 54 -14.12 -3.61 -8.02
N GLN A 55 -14.63 -4.74 -8.51
CA GLN A 55 -13.82 -5.75 -9.21
C GLN A 55 -13.23 -5.20 -10.50
N ASN A 56 -13.97 -4.41 -11.28
CA ASN A 56 -13.45 -3.79 -12.50
C ASN A 56 -12.33 -2.79 -12.18
N LEU A 57 -12.45 -2.00 -11.11
CA LEU A 57 -11.41 -1.06 -10.67
C LEU A 57 -10.13 -1.79 -10.25
N GLN A 58 -10.27 -2.88 -9.48
CA GLN A 58 -9.16 -3.73 -9.09
C GLN A 58 -8.51 -4.42 -10.28
N SER A 59 -9.32 -4.97 -11.19
CA SER A 59 -8.83 -5.65 -12.39
C SER A 59 -8.10 -4.70 -13.34
N ALA A 60 -8.52 -3.43 -13.41
CA ALA A 60 -7.85 -2.40 -14.19
C ALA A 60 -6.54 -1.89 -13.54
N ASN A 61 -6.39 -2.03 -12.22
CA ASN A 61 -5.26 -1.53 -11.46
C ASN A 61 -4.79 -2.56 -10.41
N PRO A 62 -4.35 -3.77 -10.82
CA PRO A 62 -4.22 -4.93 -9.94
C PRO A 62 -3.19 -4.78 -8.82
N ASN A 63 -2.22 -3.87 -8.96
CA ASN A 63 -1.18 -3.62 -7.95
C ASN A 63 -1.47 -2.38 -7.09
N ASP A 64 -2.43 -1.54 -7.50
CA ASP A 64 -2.66 -0.23 -6.92
C ASP A 64 -4.05 -0.13 -6.27
N VAL A 65 -5.02 -0.99 -6.60
CA VAL A 65 -6.37 -0.97 -6.03
C VAL A 65 -6.65 -2.22 -5.21
N PHE A 66 -6.97 -2.03 -3.94
CA PHE A 66 -7.28 -3.07 -2.97
C PHE A 66 -8.73 -2.93 -2.51
N VAL A 67 -9.55 -3.95 -2.75
CA VAL A 67 -10.98 -3.95 -2.41
C VAL A 67 -11.21 -4.74 -1.13
N ILE A 68 -11.97 -4.16 -0.19
CA ILE A 68 -12.36 -4.79 1.08
C ILE A 68 -13.89 -4.80 1.16
N ASN A 69 -14.48 -5.99 1.20
CA ASN A 69 -15.93 -6.15 1.30
C ASN A 69 -16.34 -6.31 2.78
N ILE A 70 -17.08 -5.34 3.32
CA ILE A 70 -17.49 -5.27 4.72
C ILE A 70 -18.99 -5.58 4.80
N HIS A 71 -19.34 -6.78 5.27
CA HIS A 71 -20.74 -7.18 5.46
C HIS A 71 -21.29 -6.59 6.77
N THR A 72 -22.15 -5.57 6.68
CA THR A 72 -22.72 -4.90 7.86
C THR A 72 -24.11 -4.30 7.59
N GLY A 73 -24.84 -4.00 8.67
CA GLY A 73 -26.19 -3.46 8.62
C GLY A 73 -27.28 -4.52 8.47
N SER A 74 -28.51 -4.08 8.25
CA SER A 74 -29.71 -4.93 8.26
C SER A 74 -29.77 -5.96 7.13
N TYR A 75 -28.98 -5.79 6.07
CA TYR A 75 -28.95 -6.69 4.90
C TYR A 75 -27.81 -7.70 4.94
N ALA A 76 -26.98 -7.71 6.00
CA ALA A 76 -25.76 -8.49 6.04
C ALA A 76 -25.88 -9.84 6.76
N SER A 77 -26.89 -10.01 7.62
CA SER A 77 -27.05 -11.26 8.39
C SER A 77 -27.59 -12.38 7.52
N PRO A 78 -26.86 -13.49 7.31
CA PRO A 78 -27.37 -14.65 6.58
C PRO A 78 -28.47 -15.39 7.35
N GLY A 79 -29.31 -16.12 6.62
CA GLY A 79 -30.32 -17.03 7.13
C GLY A 79 -29.81 -18.46 7.25
N ALA A 80 -30.67 -19.37 7.70
CA ALA A 80 -30.29 -20.78 7.87
C ALA A 80 -29.98 -21.43 6.50
N GLY A 81 -28.74 -21.89 6.34
CA GLY A 81 -28.26 -22.56 5.11
C GLY A 81 -27.68 -21.61 4.05
N GLU A 82 -27.62 -20.31 4.33
CA GLU A 82 -26.95 -19.32 3.48
C GLU A 82 -25.49 -19.13 3.91
N PRO A 83 -24.60 -18.75 2.98
CA PRO A 83 -23.16 -18.60 3.24
C PRO A 83 -22.82 -17.51 4.25
#